data_AF-A0A355C5L8-F1
#
_entry.id   AF-A0A355C5L8-F1
#
_cell.length_a   1.000
_cell.length_b   1.000
_cell.length_c   1.000
_cell.angle_alpha   90.00
_cell.angle_beta   90.00
_cell.angle_gamma   90.00
#
_symmetry.space_group_name_H-M   'P 1'
#
loop_
_entity.id
_entity.type
_entity.pdbx_description
1 polymer ?
#
loop_
_entity_poly.entity_id
_entity_poly.type
_entity_poly.pdbx_seq_one_letter_code
_entity_poly.pdbx_strand_id
1 'polypeptide(L)' 'VTHTQNGVKVVEYTLWTKDWDRMVENSKFKSFPGFQEGVSREGYIGLQDHGYAIWFRNVKIR' A
#
# COMPACT_ATOMS: atom_id res chain seq x y z
N VAL A 1 -7.35 4.44 4.43
CA VAL A 1 -5.87 4.50 4.32
C VAL A 1 -5.50 5.86 3.79
N THR A 2 -4.55 6.53 4.44
CA THR A 2 -4.13 7.89 4.10
C THR A 2 -2.63 7.91 3.93
N HIS A 3 -2.16 8.50 2.84
CA HIS A 3 -0.74 8.69 2.56
C HIS A 3 -0.41 10.17 2.72
N THR A 4 0.65 10.45 3.47
CA THR A 4 1.12 11.81 3.76
C THR A 4 2.58 11.93 3.37
N GLN A 5 2.92 12.98 2.63
CA GLN A 5 4.29 13.28 2.22
C GLN A 5 4.58 14.75 2.54
N ASN A 6 5.70 15.02 3.23
CA ASN A 6 6.10 16.37 3.66
C ASN A 6 4.99 17.17 4.38
N GLY A 7 4.19 16.48 5.21
CA GLY A 7 3.10 17.10 5.98
C GLY A 7 1.79 17.32 5.21
N VAL A 8 1.73 16.94 3.93
CA VAL A 8 0.55 17.11 3.08
C VAL A 8 -0.09 15.77 2.77
N LYS A 9 -1.42 15.68 2.90
CA LYS A 9 -2.19 14.50 2.45
C LYS A 9 -2.16 14.44 0.93
N VAL A 10 -1.55 13.39 0.38
CA VAL A 10 -1.40 13.22 -1.08
C VAL A 10 -2.41 12.24 -1.66
N VAL A 11 -2.83 11.23 -0.90
CA VAL A 11 -3.78 10.20 -1.35
C VAL A 11 -4.61 9.69 -0.16
N GLU A 12 -5.88 9.38 -0.43
CA GLU A 12 -6.80 8.75 0.52
C GLU A 12 -7.73 7.77 -0.19
N TYR A 13 -7.90 6.58 0.40
CA TYR A 13 -8.80 5.54 -0.13
C TYR A 13 -9.24 4.58 0.97
N THR A 14 -10.32 3.84 0.69
CA THR A 14 -10.89 2.85 1.62
C THR A 14 -10.71 1.44 1.07
N LEU A 15 -9.97 0.61 1.80
CA LEU A 15 -9.82 -0.82 1.52
C LEU A 15 -11.14 -1.56 1.77
N TRP A 16 -11.27 -2.76 1.21
CA TRP A 16 -12.42 -3.66 1.42
C TRP A 16 -13.76 -3.07 0.96
N THR A 17 -13.73 -2.35 -0.17
CA THR A 17 -14.91 -1.78 -0.83
C THR A 17 -14.99 -2.26 -2.26
N LYS A 18 -16.18 -2.23 -2.87
CA LYS A 18 -16.33 -2.57 -4.30
C LYS A 18 -15.48 -1.68 -5.22
N ASP A 19 -15.27 -0.43 -4.83
CA ASP A 19 -14.40 0.48 -5.58
C ASP A 19 -12.92 0.08 -5.45
N TRP A 20 -12.49 -0.42 -4.29
CA TRP A 20 -11.17 -1.02 -4.12
C TRP A 20 -10.98 -2.24 -5.04
N ASP A 21 -11.94 -3.16 -5.06
CA ASP A 21 -11.88 -4.35 -5.91
C ASP A 21 -11.78 -3.97 -7.40
N ARG A 22 -12.54 -2.95 -7.82
CA ARG A 22 -12.44 -2.39 -9.18
C ARG A 22 -11.06 -1.80 -9.46
N MET A 23 -10.43 -1.11 -8.51
CA MET A 23 -9.08 -0.59 -8.69
C MET A 23 -8.05 -1.72 -8.83
N VAL A 24 -8.18 -2.80 -8.05
CA VAL A 24 -7.30 -3.98 -8.15
C VAL A 24 -7.40 -4.62 -9.54
N GLU A 25 -8.62 -4.85 -10.04
CA GLU A 25 -8.87 -5.44 -11.37
C GLU A 25 -8.25 -4.63 -12.51
N ASN A 26 -8.21 -3.30 -12.36
CA ASN A 26 -7.62 -2.38 -13.33
C ASN A 26 -6.14 -2.06 -13.10
N SER A 27 -5.47 -2.81 -12.22
CA SER A 27 -4.06 -2.59 -11.87
C SER A 27 -3.15 -3.72 -12.35
N LYS A 28 -1.83 -3.54 -12.21
CA LYS A 28 -0.85 -4.62 -12.41
C LYS A 28 -0.99 -5.79 -11.43
N PHE A 29 -1.80 -5.64 -10.36
CA PHE A 29 -2.00 -6.65 -9.32
C PHE A 29 -3.22 -7.55 -9.56
N LYS A 30 -3.96 -7.34 -10.66
CA LYS A 30 -5.19 -8.10 -10.96
C LYS A 30 -5.03 -9.63 -10.95
N SER A 31 -3.83 -10.14 -11.17
CA SER A 31 -3.51 -11.57 -11.19
C SER A 31 -2.68 -12.02 -9.99
N PHE A 32 -2.53 -11.17 -8.98
CA PHE A 32 -1.77 -11.51 -7.77
C PHE A 32 -2.73 -12.12 -6.73
N PRO A 33 -2.55 -13.40 -6.34
CA PRO A 33 -3.52 -14.10 -5.48
C PRO A 33 -3.88 -13.33 -4.21
N GLY A 34 -2.90 -12.79 -3.50
CA GLY A 34 -3.15 -12.02 -2.27
C GLY A 34 -3.94 -10.71 -2.46
N PHE A 35 -4.04 -10.17 -3.68
CA PHE A 35 -4.93 -9.03 -3.97
C PHE A 35 -6.30 -9.48 -4.47
N GLN A 36 -6.40 -10.61 -5.17
CA GLN A 36 -7.67 -11.20 -5.60
C GLN A 36 -8.47 -11.80 -4.43
N GLU A 37 -7.80 -12.43 -3.47
CA GLU A 37 -8.38 -12.99 -2.25
C GLU A 37 -8.84 -11.89 -1.26
N GLY A 38 -8.39 -10.66 -1.49
CA GLY A 38 -8.64 -9.51 -0.63
C GLY A 38 -7.46 -9.24 0.32
N VAL A 39 -7.17 -7.95 0.52
CA VAL A 39 -6.05 -7.52 1.36
C VAL A 39 -6.28 -7.94 2.82
N SER A 40 -5.32 -8.62 3.44
CA SER A 40 -5.33 -8.96 4.86
C SER A 40 -5.46 -7.72 5.75
N ARG A 41 -6.15 -7.85 6.89
CA ARG A 41 -6.28 -6.77 7.88
C ARG A 41 -5.03 -6.57 8.74
N GLU A 42 -4.14 -7.56 8.71
CA GLU A 42 -2.88 -7.59 9.46
C GLU A 42 -1.74 -8.04 8.55
N GLY A 43 -0.51 -7.63 8.87
CA GLY A 43 0.68 -7.93 8.11
C GLY A 43 1.90 -7.16 8.61
N TYR A 44 2.99 -7.25 7.86
CA TYR A 44 4.27 -6.59 8.19
C TYR A 44 4.45 -5.28 7.41
N ILE A 45 5.26 -4.36 7.95
CA ILE A 45 5.74 -3.17 7.23
C ILE A 45 7.02 -3.54 6.48
N GLY A 46 7.03 -3.37 5.15
CA GLY A 46 8.19 -3.64 4.30
C GLY A 46 8.85 -2.36 3.77
N LEU A 47 10.18 -2.30 3.82
CA LEU A 47 11.00 -1.31 3.11
C LEU A 47 11.67 -2.03 1.93
N GLN A 48 11.35 -1.62 0.71
CA GLN A 48 11.88 -2.27 -0.50
C GLN A 48 13.17 -1.61 -0.99
N ASP A 49 14.11 -2.43 -1.42
CA ASP A 49 15.29 -2.05 -2.20
C ASP A 49 15.14 -2.63 -3.61
N HIS A 50 15.32 -1.77 -4.61
CA HIS A 50 15.26 -2.12 -6.03
C HIS A 50 16.64 -1.98 -6.73
N GLY A 51 17.73 -2.03 -5.97
CA GLY A 51 19.11 -2.01 -6.47
C GLY A 51 19.78 -0.63 -6.42
N TYR A 52 19.26 0.32 -5.62
CA TYR A 52 19.80 1.67 -5.52
C TYR A 52 19.99 2.08 -4.06
N ALA A 53 21.05 2.86 -3.79
CA ALA A 53 21.34 3.31 -2.44
C ALA A 53 20.24 4.25 -1.91
N ILE A 54 19.68 3.89 -0.75
CA ILE A 54 18.65 4.64 -0.04
C ILE A 54 18.89 4.55 1.48
N TRP A 55 18.52 5.60 2.21
CA TRP A 55 18.71 5.70 3.67
C TRP A 55 17.40 6.04 4.36
N PHE A 56 17.06 5.27 5.40
CA PHE A 56 15.88 5.49 6.24
C PHE A 56 16.32 5.82 7.67
N ARG A 57 15.61 6.73 8.33
CA ARG A 57 15.75 7.02 9.76
C ARG A 57 14.41 7.45 10.35
N ASN A 58 14.30 7.41 11.67
CA ASN A 58 13.10 7.83 12.40
C ASN A 58 11.84 7.04 12.02
N VAL A 59 11.96 5.75 11.72
CA VAL A 59 10.81 4.85 11.49
C VAL A 59 10.10 4.62 12.82
N LYS A 60 8.83 5.02 12.92
CA LYS A 60 8.03 4.94 14.14
C LYS A 60 6.65 4.38 13.82
N ILE A 61 6.09 3.60 14.74
CA ILE A 61 4.73 3.05 14.68
C ILE A 61 3.95 3.54 15.91
N ARG A 62 2.63 3.69 15.76
CA ARG A 62 1.69 3.99 16.85
C ARG A 62 0.67 2.87 16.95
#